data_AF-A0A1N5WDR2-F1
#
_entry.id   AF-A0A1N5WDR2-F1
#
_cell.length_a   1.000
_cell.length_b   1.000
_cell.length_c   1.000
_cell.angle_alpha   90.00
_cell.angle_beta   90.00
_cell.angle_gamma   90.00
#
_symmetry.space_group_name_H-M   'P 1'
#
loop_
_entity.id
_entity.type
_entity.pdbx_description
1 polymer ?
#
loop_
_entity_poly.entity_id
_entity_poly.type
_entity_poly.pdbx_seq_one_letter_code
_entity_poly.pdbx_strand_id
1 'polypeptide(L)'
;MVKFHPINKVMTVGTFLFFASLIVLAIGTIFHSNGPILADTFLYGGLAFLISIILLTIGVLTGARSGKLRQRTDEIFGKKQKRE
;
A
#
# COMPACT_ATOMS: atom_id res chain seq x y z
N MET A 1 16.71 -8.65 -16.67
CA MET A 1 15.74 -8.67 -15.55
C MET A 1 15.97 -7.44 -14.69
N VAL A 2 15.02 -6.50 -14.66
CA VAL A 2 15.14 -5.27 -13.86
C VAL A 2 15.09 -5.66 -12.38
N LYS A 3 16.20 -5.57 -11.66
CA LYS A 3 16.24 -5.85 -10.22
C LYS A 3 15.40 -4.79 -9.53
N PHE A 4 14.18 -5.14 -9.12
CA PHE A 4 13.34 -4.26 -8.32
C PHE A 4 14.10 -3.91 -7.04
N HIS A 5 14.29 -2.61 -6.81
CA HIS A 5 14.87 -2.13 -5.56
C HIS A 5 14.01 -2.66 -4.39
N PRO A 6 14.61 -3.10 -3.26
CA PRO A 6 13.87 -3.66 -2.13
C PRO A 6 12.69 -2.78 -1.68
N ILE A 7 12.86 -1.47 -1.77
CA ILE A 7 11.84 -0.45 -1.47
C ILE A 7 10.59 -0.60 -2.36
N ASN A 8 10.77 -0.81 -3.67
CA ASN A 8 9.66 -1.01 -4.59
C ASN A 8 8.93 -2.31 -4.26
N LYS A 9 9.66 -3.37 -3.89
CA LYS A 9 9.05 -4.64 -3.48
C LYS A 9 8.22 -4.46 -2.20
N VAL A 10 8.74 -3.76 -1.19
CA VAL A 10 8.03 -3.47 0.07
C VAL A 10 6.79 -2.61 -0.17
N MET A 11 6.89 -1.55 -0.99
CA MET A 11 5.71 -0.73 -1.33
C MET A 11 4.66 -1.52 -2.10
N THR A 12 5.04 -2.33 -3.09
CA THR A 12 4.09 -3.15 -3.85
C THR A 12 3.40 -4.18 -2.94
N VAL A 13 4.16 -4.86 -2.07
CA VAL A 13 3.58 -5.82 -1.12
C VAL A 13 2.65 -5.12 -0.13
N GLY A 14 3.07 -3.99 0.45
CA GLY A 14 2.23 -3.21 1.37
C GLY A 14 0.94 -2.71 0.72
N THR A 15 1.00 -2.24 -0.53
CA THR A 15 -0.16 -1.79 -1.29
C THR A 15 -1.12 -2.94 -1.58
N PHE A 16 -0.59 -4.10 -1.99
CA PHE A 16 -1.42 -5.27 -2.28
C PHE A 16 -2.08 -5.81 -1.01
N LEU A 17 -1.33 -5.86 0.12
CA LEU A 17 -1.86 -6.26 1.42
C LEU A 17 -2.96 -5.30 1.90
N PHE A 18 -2.79 -4.00 1.65
CA PHE A 18 -3.78 -2.98 1.98
C PHE A 18 -5.10 -3.22 1.24
N PHE A 19 -5.07 -3.41 -0.08
CA PHE A 19 -6.28 -3.71 -0.85
C PHE A 19 -6.91 -5.05 -0.45
N ALA A 20 -6.10 -6.08 -0.21
CA ALA A 20 -6.61 -7.37 0.28
C ALA A 20 -7.31 -7.22 1.63
N SER A 21 -6.75 -6.43 2.55
CA SER A 21 -7.36 -6.18 3.87
C SER A 21 -8.70 -5.44 3.77
N LEU A 22 -8.82 -4.48 2.85
CA LEU A 22 -10.07 -3.77 2.60
C LEU A 22 -11.15 -4.70 2.04
N ILE A 23 -10.78 -5.63 1.15
CA ILE A 23 -11.72 -6.62 0.61
C ILE A 23 -12.22 -7.54 1.72
N VAL A 24 -11.34 -8.03 2.60
CA VAL A 24 -11.72 -8.88 3.73
C VAL A 24 -12.65 -8.16 4.70
N LEU A 25 -12.36 -6.89 5.01
CA LEU A 25 -13.23 -6.04 5.85
C LEU A 25 -14.59 -5.80 5.19
N ALA A 26 -14.62 -5.50 3.88
CA ALA A 26 -15.86 -5.31 3.13
C ALA A 26 -16.73 -6.58 3.12
N ILE A 27 -16.12 -7.75 2.90
CA ILE A 27 -16.82 -9.04 2.99
C ILE A 27 -17.40 -9.23 4.40
N GLY A 28 -16.62 -8.92 5.44
CA GLY A 28 -17.09 -8.96 6.83
C GLY A 28 -18.35 -8.12 7.04
N THR A 29 -18.37 -6.89 6.54
CA THR A 29 -19.55 -6.00 6.64
C THR A 29 -20.78 -6.53 5.88
N ILE A 30 -20.58 -7.28 4.80
CA ILE A 30 -21.70 -7.91 4.06
C ILE A 30 -22.33 -9.03 4.90
N PHE A 31 -21.53 -9.77 5.67
CA PHE A 31 -21.99 -10.85 6.56
C PHE A 31 -22.26 -10.38 8.00
N HIS A 32 -22.61 -9.10 8.21
CA HIS A 32 -22.81 -8.51 9.54
C HIS A 32 -23.86 -9.23 10.41
N SER A 33 -24.77 -9.99 9.81
CA SER A 33 -25.78 -10.80 10.50
C SER A 33 -25.20 -12.08 11.12
N ASN A 34 -24.02 -12.53 10.69
CA ASN A 34 -23.28 -13.63 11.30
C ASN A 34 -22.15 -13.09 12.17
N GLY A 35 -22.45 -12.90 13.46
CA GLY A 35 -21.52 -12.36 14.46
C GLY A 35 -20.11 -12.98 14.47
N PRO A 36 -19.96 -14.32 14.39
CA PRO A 36 -18.63 -14.95 14.35
C PRO A 36 -17.83 -14.60 13.10
N ILE A 37 -18.48 -14.65 11.92
CA ILE A 37 -17.85 -14.32 10.63
C ILE A 37 -17.44 -12.85 10.62
N LEU A 38 -18.28 -11.96 11.14
CA LEU A 38 -17.99 -10.54 11.27
C LEU A 38 -16.79 -10.30 12.19
N ALA A 39 -16.73 -10.96 13.35
CA ALA A 39 -15.62 -10.83 14.28
C ALA A 39 -14.29 -11.32 13.67
N ASP A 40 -14.30 -12.47 12.99
CA ASP A 40 -13.11 -13.02 12.34
C ASP A 40 -12.61 -12.12 11.20
N THR A 41 -13.51 -11.69 10.31
CA THR A 41 -13.13 -10.78 9.22
C THR A 41 -12.63 -9.43 9.72
N PHE A 42 -13.18 -8.92 10.82
CA PHE A 42 -12.68 -7.68 11.42
C PHE A 42 -11.31 -7.88 12.09
N LEU A 43 -11.10 -9.01 12.78
CA LEU A 43 -9.83 -9.33 13.42
C LEU A 43 -8.72 -9.52 12.38
N TYR A 44 -8.93 -10.43 11.41
CA TYR A 44 -7.92 -10.74 10.40
C TYR A 44 -7.75 -9.62 9.38
N GLY A 45 -8.85 -9.03 8.90
CA GLY A 45 -8.83 -7.89 7.98
C GLY A 45 -8.23 -6.65 8.63
N GLY A 46 -8.61 -6.35 9.88
CA GLY A 46 -8.08 -5.22 10.63
C GLY A 46 -6.59 -5.35 10.97
N LEU A 47 -6.13 -6.54 11.37
CA LEU A 47 -4.70 -6.80 11.59
C LEU A 47 -3.89 -6.68 10.30
N ALA A 48 -4.39 -7.25 9.19
CA ALA A 48 -3.75 -7.11 7.88
C ALA A 48 -3.68 -5.65 7.43
N PHE A 49 -4.73 -4.86 7.71
CA PHE A 49 -4.78 -3.43 7.44
C PHE A 49 -3.71 -2.67 8.24
N LEU A 50 -3.59 -2.93 9.55
CA LEU A 50 -2.55 -2.35 10.39
C LEU A 50 -1.14 -2.66 9.89
N ILE A 51 -0.86 -3.93 9.57
CA ILE A 51 0.44 -4.35 9.02
C ILE A 51 0.72 -3.65 7.69
N SER A 52 -0.29 -3.53 6.83
CA SER A 52 -0.15 -2.86 5.53
C SER A 52 0.20 -1.37 5.67
N ILE A 53 -0.40 -0.66 6.65
CA ILE A 53 -0.08 0.73 6.95
C ILE A 53 1.38 0.86 7.40
N ILE A 54 1.87 -0.04 8.24
CA ILE A 54 3.26 -0.04 8.71
C ILE A 54 4.21 -0.21 7.51
N LEU A 55 3.95 -1.19 6.65
CA LEU A 55 4.77 -1.45 5.46
C LEU A 55 4.76 -0.28 4.48
N LEU A 56 3.60 0.32 4.24
CA LEU A 56 3.45 1.52 3.40
C LEU A 56 4.20 2.71 4.01
N THR A 57 4.07 2.93 5.32
CA THR A 57 4.74 4.02 6.03
C THR A 57 6.26 3.88 5.92
N ILE A 58 6.80 2.68 6.15
CA ILE A 58 8.24 2.41 6.00
C ILE A 58 8.68 2.61 4.53
N GLY A 59 7.88 2.12 3.57
CA GLY A 59 8.13 2.31 2.15
C GLY A 59 8.19 3.78 1.74
N VAL A 60 7.24 4.58 2.22
CA VAL A 60 7.16 6.04 1.98
C VAL A 60 8.32 6.76 2.65
N LEU A 61 8.62 6.48 3.93
CA LEU A 61 9.73 7.13 4.64
C LEU A 61 11.07 6.85 3.96
N THR A 62 11.29 5.60 3.54
CA THR A 62 12.51 5.18 2.87
C THR A 62 12.59 5.78 1.45
N GLY A 63 11.47 5.81 0.73
CA GLY A 63 11.38 6.45 -0.59
C GLY A 63 11.61 7.96 -0.56
N ALA A 64 11.07 8.64 0.46
CA ALA A 64 11.23 10.06 0.69
C ALA A 64 12.68 10.41 1.05
N ARG A 65 13.29 9.66 1.98
CA ARG A 65 14.72 9.83 2.33
C ARG A 65 15.66 9.51 1.17
N SER A 66 15.29 8.60 0.28
CA SER A 66 16.12 8.23 -0.87
C SER A 66 16.20 9.32 -1.93
N GLY A 67 15.37 10.38 -1.90
CA GLY A 67 15.32 11.43 -2.94
C GLY A 67 14.85 10.95 -4.32
N LYS A 68 14.80 9.62 -4.57
CA LYS A 68 14.41 8.98 -5.83
C LYS A 68 12.96 9.29 -6.23
N LEU A 69 12.06 9.43 -5.27
CA LEU A 69 10.68 9.85 -5.55
C LEU A 69 10.66 11.28 -6.10
N ARG A 70 11.41 12.19 -5.47
CA ARG A 70 11.53 13.58 -5.91
C ARG A 70 12.20 13.69 -7.28
N GLN A 71 13.27 12.91 -7.51
CA GLN A 71 13.99 12.87 -8.79
C GLN A 71 13.12 12.31 -9.93
N ARG A 72 12.32 11.26 -9.67
CA ARG A 72 11.36 10.73 -10.65
C ARG A 72 10.19 11.68 -10.91
N THR A 73 9.69 12.36 -9.88
CA THR A 73 8.65 13.38 -10.05
C THR A 73 9.18 14.55 -10.88
N ASP A 74 10.40 15.03 -10.64
CA ASP A 74 11.05 16.06 -11.47
C ASP A 74 11.27 15.57 -12.92
N GLU A 75 11.65 14.32 -13.15
CA GLU A 75 11.78 13.79 -14.52
C GLU A 75 10.44 13.73 -15.26
N ILE A 76 9.35 13.39 -14.57
CA ILE A 76 8.02 13.26 -15.17
C ILE A 76 7.40 14.65 -15.41
N PHE A 77 7.49 15.55 -14.44
CA PHE A 77 6.87 16.88 -14.50
C PHE A 77 7.77 17.95 -15.15
N GLY A 78 9.09 17.88 -14.95
CA GLY A 78 10.05 18.81 -15.57
C GLY A 78 10.24 18.60 -17.07
N LYS A 79 10.04 17.38 -17.59
CA LYS A 79 9.99 17.16 -19.05
C LYS A 79 8.71 17.69 -19.69
N LYS A 80 7.63 17.84 -18.94
CA LYS A 80 6.37 18.41 -19.44
C LYS A 80 6.49 19.91 -19.71
N GLN A 81 7.30 20.62 -18.92
CA GLN A 81 7.47 22.08 -19.01
C GLN A 81 8.43 22.54 -20.13
N LYS A 82 9.30 21.64 -20.65
CA LYS A 82 10.21 21.95 -21.78
C LYS A 82 9.60 21.71 -23.16
N ARG A 83 8.32 21.33 -23.23
CA ARG A 83 7.64 20.93 -24.48
C ARG A 83 6.52 21.88 -24.91
N GLU A 84 6.43 23.04 -24.28
CA GLU A 84 5.61 24.18 -24.72
C GLU A 84 6.52 25.29 -25.28
#